data_AF-A0A7J4NTD1-F1
#
_entry.id   AF-A0A7J4NTD1-F1
#
_cell.length_a   1.000
_cell.length_b   1.000
_cell.length_c   1.000
_cell.angle_alpha   90.00
_cell.angle_beta   90.00
_cell.angle_gamma   90.00
#
_symmetry.space_group_name_H-M   'P 1'
#
loop_
_entity.id
_entity.type
_entity.pdbx_description
1 polymer ?
#
loop_
_entity_poly.entity_id
_entity_poly.type
_entity_poly.pdbx_seq_one_letter_code
_entity_poly.pdbx_strand_id
1 'polypeptide(L)'
;MHTKSDITNDETAAQEMITTTLSKSVKKYLTPDCAVLFSGGVDSSLIAALAARYVPDITLITIGFPGSNDVKWAPDAAQLLGVENSLILKMIDLDDVESTIPCVMEALETADPMTISLGVPLYIACTKAKSRNTDLLLAGQGADELFGGYHRYKEIAKEGASALHEAIAADVARLPRRDILRDNTVAEAAGIKLVAPFLDPAVVELALSIPAELKVREFGGELVGKYILRKAAENVVPAGIAWREKKAFQYGSGVWAAFGRLARQAGFKKQDKGYIRKYLYSVAKENRIKLDVTS
;
A
#
# COMPACT_ATOMS: atom_id res chain seq x y z
N MET A 1 -5.19 28.48 25.41
CA MET A 1 -5.72 27.10 25.29
C MET A 1 -6.03 26.91 23.81
N HIS A 2 -5.12 26.32 23.05
CA HIS A 2 -5.27 26.17 21.59
C HIS A 2 -6.40 25.17 21.29
N THR A 3 -7.27 25.49 20.34
CA THR A 3 -8.31 24.55 19.90
C THR A 3 -7.66 23.39 19.12
N LYS A 4 -8.35 22.24 19.00
CA LYS A 4 -7.83 21.07 18.26
C LYS A 4 -7.45 21.42 16.81
N SER A 5 -8.09 22.44 16.22
CA SER A 5 -7.77 23.00 14.90
C SER A 5 -6.55 23.92 14.88
N ASP A 6 -6.23 24.62 15.97
CA ASP A 6 -5.05 25.51 16.01
C ASP A 6 -3.74 24.71 16.08
N ILE A 7 -3.78 23.50 16.64
CA ILE A 7 -2.60 22.63 16.83
C ILE A 7 -2.25 21.90 15.52
N THR A 8 -3.24 21.55 14.69
CA THR A 8 -2.99 20.86 13.41
C THR A 8 -2.50 21.78 12.31
N ASN A 9 -2.56 23.11 12.53
CA ASN A 9 -2.03 24.12 11.62
C ASN A 9 -0.52 24.36 11.80
N ASP A 10 0.05 23.99 12.95
CA ASP A 10 1.49 24.04 13.20
C ASP A 10 2.17 22.78 12.65
N GLU A 11 3.17 22.96 11.77
CA GLU A 11 3.83 21.85 11.09
C GLU A 11 4.56 20.92 12.08
N THR A 12 5.15 21.46 13.15
CA THR A 12 5.90 20.66 14.14
C THR A 12 4.95 19.85 15.00
N ALA A 13 3.88 20.47 15.50
CA ALA A 13 2.86 19.80 16.28
C ALA A 13 2.14 18.72 15.45
N ALA A 14 1.83 18.98 14.18
CA ALA A 14 1.25 17.99 13.28
C ALA A 14 2.17 16.77 13.10
N GLN A 15 3.49 16.98 12.97
CA GLN A 15 4.45 15.87 12.88
C GLN A 15 4.42 14.99 14.13
N GLU A 16 4.53 15.59 15.32
CA GLU A 16 4.52 14.86 16.59
C GLU A 16 3.20 14.10 16.80
N MET A 17 2.07 14.72 16.45
CA MET A 17 0.75 14.10 16.53
C MET A 17 0.62 12.92 15.58
N ILE A 18 1.11 13.01 14.34
CA ILE A 18 1.11 11.90 13.38
C ILE A 18 1.93 10.74 13.94
N THR A 19 3.18 11.00 14.36
CA THR A 19 4.07 9.98 14.89
C THR A 19 3.47 9.28 16.12
N THR A 20 2.93 10.06 17.06
CA THR A 20 2.33 9.54 18.29
C THR A 20 1.06 8.74 18.02
N THR A 21 0.15 9.27 17.19
CA THR A 21 -1.14 8.64 16.90
C THR A 21 -0.95 7.37 16.08
N LEU A 22 -0.07 7.39 15.09
CA LEU A 22 0.27 6.21 14.31
C LEU A 22 1.00 5.16 15.16
N SER A 23 1.91 5.56 16.06
CA SER A 23 2.55 4.62 16.99
C SER A 23 1.54 3.91 17.89
N LYS A 24 0.51 4.62 18.38
CA LYS A 24 -0.57 4.02 19.17
C LYS A 24 -1.40 3.06 18.33
N SER A 25 -1.73 3.45 17.10
CA SER A 25 -2.45 2.60 16.14
C SER A 25 -1.66 1.32 15.83
N VAL A 26 -0.38 1.41 15.48
CA VAL A 26 0.46 0.24 15.22
C VAL A 26 0.45 -0.69 16.45
N LYS A 27 0.78 -0.16 17.64
CA LYS A 27 0.84 -0.92 18.89
C LYS A 27 -0.46 -1.67 19.20
N LYS A 28 -1.62 -1.06 18.93
CA LYS A 28 -2.95 -1.65 19.16
C LYS A 28 -3.15 -2.97 18.41
N TYR A 29 -2.52 -3.14 17.26
CA TYR A 29 -2.71 -4.30 16.42
C TYR A 29 -1.61 -5.35 16.53
N LEU A 30 -0.45 -5.02 17.12
CA LEU A 30 0.67 -5.96 17.17
C LEU A 30 0.32 -7.24 17.94
N THR A 31 0.75 -8.36 17.36
CA THR A 31 0.86 -9.66 18.03
C THR A 31 2.31 -10.14 17.90
N PRO A 32 2.76 -11.10 18.74
CA PRO A 32 4.12 -11.63 18.64
C PRO A 32 4.46 -12.17 17.24
N ASP A 33 3.49 -12.81 16.58
CA ASP A 33 3.68 -13.46 15.27
C ASP A 33 3.17 -12.62 14.08
N CYS A 34 2.96 -11.32 14.25
CA CYS A 34 2.54 -10.46 13.14
C CYS A 34 3.67 -10.21 12.13
N ALA A 35 3.29 -9.85 10.90
CA ALA A 35 4.21 -9.42 9.87
C ALA A 35 3.82 -8.06 9.31
N VAL A 36 4.75 -7.38 8.65
CA VAL A 36 4.52 -6.12 7.93
C VAL A 36 4.73 -6.36 6.44
N LEU A 37 3.74 -5.99 5.62
CA LEU A 37 3.91 -5.88 4.18
C LEU A 37 4.86 -4.72 3.90
N PHE A 38 6.10 -5.06 3.55
CA PHE A 38 7.21 -4.12 3.53
C PHE A 38 7.68 -3.88 2.10
N SER A 39 7.74 -2.62 1.74
CA SER A 39 8.04 -2.20 0.36
C SER A 39 9.26 -1.28 0.29
N GLY A 40 9.78 -0.83 1.43
CA GLY A 40 10.83 0.18 1.53
C GLY A 40 10.39 1.62 1.18
N GLY A 41 9.10 1.86 0.96
CA GLY A 41 8.52 3.22 0.90
C GLY A 41 8.25 3.79 2.29
N VAL A 42 8.00 5.10 2.36
CA VAL A 42 7.79 5.82 3.64
C VAL A 42 6.68 5.18 4.49
N ASP A 43 5.55 4.78 3.90
CA ASP A 43 4.40 4.28 4.65
C ASP A 43 4.70 2.94 5.33
N SER A 44 5.15 1.94 4.56
CA SER A 44 5.47 0.62 5.10
C SER A 44 6.68 0.66 6.04
N SER A 45 7.64 1.57 5.78
CA SER A 45 8.84 1.70 6.62
C SER A 45 8.54 2.37 7.94
N LEU A 46 7.62 3.34 7.96
CA LEU A 46 7.13 3.94 9.19
C LEU A 46 6.40 2.90 10.05
N ILE A 47 5.54 2.06 9.46
CA ILE A 47 4.90 0.96 10.18
C ILE A 47 5.94 -0.03 10.70
N ALA A 48 6.88 -0.47 9.86
CA ALA A 48 7.92 -1.43 10.25
C ALA A 48 8.78 -0.90 11.41
N ALA A 49 9.24 0.34 11.33
CA ALA A 49 10.05 0.96 12.38
C ALA A 49 9.27 1.14 13.68
N LEU A 50 7.98 1.51 13.62
CA LEU A 50 7.13 1.61 14.81
C LEU A 50 6.82 0.24 15.42
N ALA A 51 6.63 -0.80 14.59
CA ALA A 51 6.39 -2.16 15.04
C ALA A 51 7.64 -2.77 15.71
N ALA A 52 8.83 -2.56 15.12
CA ALA A 52 10.11 -3.06 15.61
C ALA A 52 10.45 -2.58 17.04
N ARG A 53 9.89 -1.45 17.49
CA ARG A 53 10.03 -0.95 18.87
C ARG A 53 9.39 -1.87 19.91
N TYR A 54 8.41 -2.68 19.51
CA TYR A 54 7.64 -3.55 20.40
C TYR A 54 7.82 -5.05 20.07
N VAL A 55 8.14 -5.36 18.82
CA VAL A 55 8.40 -6.73 18.33
C VAL A 55 9.79 -6.73 17.70
N PRO A 56 10.85 -7.06 18.46
CA PRO A 56 12.24 -6.99 17.98
C PRO A 56 12.50 -7.79 16.69
N ASP A 57 11.88 -8.97 16.56
CA ASP A 57 12.01 -9.85 15.38
C ASP A 57 10.82 -9.71 14.41
N ILE A 58 10.31 -8.49 14.22
CA ILE A 58 9.14 -8.24 13.37
C ILE A 58 9.37 -8.71 11.94
N THR A 59 8.58 -9.69 11.49
CA THR A 59 8.72 -10.23 10.13
C THR A 59 8.33 -9.19 9.10
N LEU A 60 9.23 -8.89 8.15
CA LEU A 60 8.98 -8.00 7.02
C LEU A 60 8.85 -8.83 5.74
N ILE A 61 7.80 -8.61 4.96
CA ILE A 61 7.55 -9.39 3.74
C ILE A 61 7.54 -8.45 2.55
N THR A 62 8.44 -8.73 1.60
CA THR A 62 8.45 -8.10 0.28
C THR A 62 8.31 -9.17 -0.78
N ILE A 63 7.44 -8.94 -1.76
CA ILE A 63 7.29 -9.80 -2.94
C ILE A 63 7.70 -9.02 -4.18
N GLY A 64 8.26 -9.70 -5.18
CA GLY A 64 8.47 -9.09 -6.49
C GLY A 64 9.32 -9.93 -7.43
N PHE A 65 9.27 -9.56 -8.70
CA PHE A 65 10.11 -10.18 -9.73
C PHE A 65 11.59 -9.84 -9.48
N PRO A 66 12.53 -10.71 -9.92
CA PRO A 66 13.94 -10.38 -9.99
C PRO A 66 14.18 -9.03 -10.66
N GLY A 67 14.90 -8.15 -9.96
CA GLY A 67 15.25 -6.82 -10.44
C GLY A 67 14.12 -5.77 -10.38
N SER A 68 12.94 -6.12 -9.85
CA SER A 68 11.85 -5.16 -9.60
C SER A 68 12.25 -4.12 -8.55
N ASN A 69 11.56 -2.98 -8.53
CA ASN A 69 11.92 -1.86 -7.66
C ASN A 69 11.80 -2.24 -6.19
N ASP A 70 10.75 -2.98 -5.82
CA ASP A 70 10.48 -3.34 -4.43
C ASP A 70 11.55 -4.29 -3.88
N VAL A 71 11.96 -5.28 -4.69
CA VAL A 71 13.04 -6.20 -4.37
C VAL A 71 14.40 -5.49 -4.23
N LYS A 72 14.62 -4.39 -4.96
CA LYS A 72 15.83 -3.58 -4.85
C LYS A 72 15.83 -2.65 -3.63
N TRP A 73 14.68 -2.06 -3.32
CA TRP A 73 14.58 -1.01 -2.29
C TRP A 73 14.33 -1.55 -0.89
N ALA A 74 13.64 -2.68 -0.76
CA ALA A 74 13.35 -3.26 0.55
C ALA A 74 14.63 -3.63 1.32
N PRO A 75 15.65 -4.29 0.74
CA PRO A 75 16.88 -4.61 1.47
C PRO A 75 17.61 -3.38 2.02
N ASP A 76 17.75 -2.35 1.18
CA ASP A 76 18.35 -1.08 1.57
C ASP A 76 17.55 -0.38 2.69
N ALA A 77 16.22 -0.34 2.57
CA ALA A 77 15.37 0.25 3.61
C ALA A 77 15.43 -0.56 4.92
N ALA A 78 15.45 -1.89 4.86
CA ALA A 78 15.56 -2.74 6.05
C ALA A 78 16.92 -2.56 6.74
N GLN A 79 18.00 -2.44 5.97
CA GLN A 79 19.34 -2.15 6.49
C GLN A 79 19.41 -0.77 7.17
N LEU A 80 18.86 0.26 6.53
CA LEU A 80 18.78 1.61 7.10
C LEU A 80 17.96 1.66 8.39
N LEU A 81 17.03 0.73 8.57
CA LEU A 81 16.22 0.57 9.79
C LEU A 81 16.85 -0.37 10.82
N GLY A 82 17.93 -1.08 10.50
CA GLY A 82 18.57 -2.09 11.35
C GLY A 82 17.72 -3.34 11.59
N VAL A 83 16.89 -3.71 10.61
CA VAL A 83 15.96 -4.87 10.66
C VAL A 83 16.13 -5.79 9.45
N GLU A 84 17.31 -5.79 8.83
CA GLU A 84 17.62 -6.59 7.64
C GLU A 84 17.44 -8.10 7.86
N ASN A 85 17.70 -8.58 9.08
CA ASN A 85 17.55 -10.00 9.43
C ASN A 85 16.09 -10.45 9.46
N SER A 86 15.16 -9.52 9.59
CA SER A 86 13.72 -9.79 9.63
C SER A 86 13.08 -9.72 8.24
N LEU A 87 13.84 -9.35 7.19
CA LEU A 87 13.35 -9.20 5.83
C LEU A 87 13.27 -10.55 5.10
N ILE A 88 12.07 -10.85 4.63
CA ILE A 88 11.77 -11.97 3.74
C ILE A 88 11.48 -11.43 2.35
N LEU A 89 12.38 -11.69 1.41
CA LEU A 89 12.16 -11.46 -0.01
C LEU A 89 11.57 -12.73 -0.66
N LYS A 90 10.30 -12.68 -1.07
CA LYS A 90 9.70 -13.70 -1.94
C LYS A 90 9.83 -13.25 -3.39
N MET A 91 10.85 -13.80 -4.03
CA MET A 91 11.03 -13.69 -5.48
C MET A 91 9.89 -14.45 -6.17
N ILE A 92 9.25 -13.80 -7.13
CA ILE A 92 8.18 -14.40 -7.94
C ILE A 92 8.58 -14.51 -9.40
N ASP A 93 7.99 -15.48 -10.09
CA ASP A 93 8.07 -15.65 -11.54
C ASP A 93 6.68 -15.56 -12.21
N LEU A 94 6.60 -15.93 -13.49
CA LEU A 94 5.34 -15.88 -14.23
C LEU A 94 4.37 -16.96 -13.78
N ASP A 95 4.85 -18.12 -13.33
CA ASP A 95 4.03 -19.25 -12.92
C ASP A 95 3.39 -18.95 -11.56
N ASP A 96 4.14 -18.32 -10.64
CA ASP A 96 3.59 -17.79 -9.37
C ASP A 96 2.41 -16.83 -9.66
N VAL A 97 2.54 -15.95 -10.66
CA VAL A 97 1.49 -14.99 -11.02
C VAL A 97 0.30 -15.69 -11.69
N GLU A 98 0.56 -16.51 -12.70
CA GLU A 98 -0.49 -17.19 -13.48
C GLU A 98 -1.34 -18.10 -12.60
N SER A 99 -0.72 -18.89 -11.73
CA SER A 99 -1.42 -19.77 -10.79
C SER A 99 -2.21 -19.01 -9.72
N THR A 100 -1.83 -17.77 -9.40
CA THR A 100 -2.54 -16.95 -8.39
C THR A 100 -3.75 -16.20 -8.97
N ILE A 101 -3.76 -15.89 -10.27
CA ILE A 101 -4.85 -15.12 -10.91
C ILE A 101 -6.23 -15.73 -10.62
N PRO A 102 -6.48 -17.05 -10.79
CA PRO A 102 -7.77 -17.66 -10.50
C PRO A 102 -8.22 -17.47 -9.05
N CYS A 103 -7.32 -17.64 -8.07
CA CYS A 103 -7.65 -17.48 -6.65
C CYS A 103 -8.13 -16.07 -6.32
N VAL A 104 -7.49 -15.05 -6.89
CA VAL A 104 -7.87 -13.65 -6.69
C VAL A 104 -9.16 -13.30 -7.42
N MET A 105 -9.35 -13.83 -8.63
CA MET A 105 -10.60 -13.64 -9.39
C MET A 105 -11.79 -14.26 -8.69
N GLU A 106 -11.64 -15.45 -8.11
CA GLU A 106 -12.69 -16.13 -7.36
C GLU A 106 -13.01 -15.38 -6.08
N ALA A 107 -11.99 -14.92 -5.34
CA ALA A 107 -12.20 -14.13 -4.13
C ALA A 107 -12.93 -12.81 -4.39
N LEU A 108 -12.62 -12.13 -5.49
CA LEU A 108 -13.14 -10.79 -5.81
C LEU A 108 -14.30 -10.79 -6.80
N GLU A 109 -14.65 -11.96 -7.35
CA GLU A 109 -15.68 -12.15 -8.37
C GLU A 109 -15.54 -11.17 -9.56
N THR A 110 -14.31 -10.85 -9.98
CA THR A 110 -14.06 -9.89 -11.06
C THR A 110 -12.88 -10.29 -11.96
N ALA A 111 -12.85 -9.75 -13.17
CA ALA A 111 -11.74 -9.87 -14.11
C ALA A 111 -11.14 -8.50 -14.48
N ASP A 112 -11.46 -7.43 -13.72
CA ASP A 112 -10.87 -6.12 -13.99
C ASP A 112 -9.34 -6.14 -13.82
N PRO A 113 -8.56 -5.76 -14.85
CA PRO A 113 -7.11 -5.84 -14.79
C PRO A 113 -6.47 -5.07 -13.66
N MET A 114 -7.01 -3.90 -13.29
CA MET A 114 -6.41 -3.07 -12.25
C MET A 114 -6.61 -3.73 -10.89
N THR A 115 -7.85 -4.16 -10.60
CA THR A 115 -8.20 -4.85 -9.36
C THR A 115 -7.40 -6.14 -9.18
N ILE A 116 -7.36 -7.01 -10.21
CA ILE A 116 -6.64 -8.28 -10.13
C ILE A 116 -5.12 -8.06 -10.01
N SER A 117 -4.56 -7.05 -10.69
CA SER A 117 -3.13 -6.73 -10.59
C SER A 117 -2.69 -6.25 -9.20
N LEU A 118 -3.60 -5.71 -8.40
CA LEU A 118 -3.36 -5.33 -7.00
C LEU A 118 -3.55 -6.52 -6.06
N GLY A 119 -4.55 -7.37 -6.32
CA GLY A 119 -4.84 -8.55 -5.51
C GLY A 119 -3.79 -9.66 -5.62
N VAL A 120 -3.25 -9.94 -6.81
CA VAL A 120 -2.21 -11.00 -7.00
C VAL A 120 -0.98 -10.82 -6.10
N PRO A 121 -0.28 -9.68 -6.09
CA PRO A 121 0.88 -9.51 -5.24
C PRO A 121 0.52 -9.55 -3.75
N LEU A 122 -0.67 -9.07 -3.37
CA LEU A 122 -1.16 -9.14 -1.99
C LEU A 122 -1.44 -10.59 -1.55
N TYR A 123 -2.09 -11.38 -2.41
CA TYR A 123 -2.38 -12.78 -2.15
C TYR A 123 -1.09 -13.58 -1.94
N ILE A 124 -0.09 -13.40 -2.81
CA ILE A 124 1.22 -14.04 -2.67
C ILE A 124 1.93 -13.61 -1.38
N ALA A 125 1.84 -12.33 -1.01
CA ALA A 125 2.40 -11.85 0.25
C ALA A 125 1.69 -12.47 1.47
N CYS A 126 0.36 -12.61 1.41
CA CYS A 126 -0.44 -13.22 2.46
C CYS A 126 -0.12 -14.73 2.61
N THR A 127 -0.08 -15.48 1.51
CA THR A 127 0.32 -16.90 1.57
C THR A 127 1.75 -17.07 2.07
N LYS A 128 2.65 -16.14 1.73
CA LYS A 128 4.00 -16.12 2.28
C LYS A 128 4.00 -15.84 3.79
N ALA A 129 3.19 -14.89 4.27
CA ALA A 129 3.02 -14.63 5.69
C ALA A 129 2.49 -15.88 6.42
N LYS A 130 1.48 -16.53 5.86
CA LYS A 130 0.90 -17.76 6.41
C LYS A 130 1.94 -18.87 6.55
N SER A 131 2.82 -19.04 5.56
CA SER A 131 3.93 -20.01 5.60
C SER A 131 4.97 -19.74 6.70
N ARG A 132 4.91 -18.57 7.34
CA ARG A 132 5.76 -18.16 8.46
C ARG A 132 5.02 -18.15 9.80
N ASN A 133 3.86 -18.81 9.87
CA ASN A 133 2.99 -18.88 11.04
C ASN A 133 2.46 -17.51 11.49
N THR A 134 2.33 -16.57 10.55
CA THR A 134 1.67 -15.29 10.78
C THR A 134 0.21 -15.39 10.34
N ASP A 135 -0.70 -14.95 11.20
CA ASP A 135 -2.13 -14.78 10.87
C ASP A 135 -2.54 -13.32 10.68
N LEU A 136 -1.61 -12.39 10.91
CA LEU A 136 -1.84 -10.95 10.88
C LEU A 136 -0.77 -10.21 10.07
N LEU A 137 -1.19 -9.54 9.00
CA LEU A 137 -0.34 -8.73 8.15
C LEU A 137 -0.71 -7.24 8.31
N LEU A 138 0.25 -6.42 8.71
CA LEU A 138 0.11 -4.96 8.75
C LEU A 138 0.51 -4.37 7.39
N ALA A 139 -0.26 -3.43 6.86
CA ALA A 139 0.00 -2.77 5.58
C ALA A 139 -0.13 -1.25 5.65
N GLY A 140 0.57 -0.55 4.76
CA GLY A 140 0.58 0.91 4.65
C GLY A 140 -0.63 1.52 3.93
N GLN A 141 -1.72 0.78 3.75
CA GLN A 141 -2.88 1.25 3.00
C GLN A 141 -3.53 2.47 3.66
N GLY A 142 -4.08 3.38 2.86
CA GLY A 142 -4.71 4.61 3.31
C GLY A 142 -3.76 5.80 3.43
N ALA A 143 -2.45 5.58 3.47
CA ALA A 143 -1.49 6.68 3.59
C ALA A 143 -1.54 7.64 2.39
N ASP A 144 -1.71 7.13 1.18
CA ASP A 144 -1.83 7.94 -0.04
C ASP A 144 -3.08 8.80 -0.06
N GLU A 145 -4.23 8.26 0.32
CA GLU A 145 -5.49 9.01 0.41
C GLU A 145 -5.44 10.05 1.52
N LEU A 146 -5.00 9.65 2.72
CA LEU A 146 -5.06 10.50 3.91
C LEU A 146 -4.09 11.68 3.82
N PHE A 147 -2.91 11.48 3.21
CA PHE A 147 -1.81 12.44 3.18
C PHE A 147 -1.45 12.93 1.78
N GLY A 148 -2.31 12.72 0.78
CA GLY A 148 -2.13 13.35 -0.53
C GLY A 148 -0.99 12.75 -1.37
N GLY A 149 -0.82 11.43 -1.37
CA GLY A 149 0.26 10.73 -2.06
C GLY A 149 0.05 10.46 -3.55
N TYR A 150 -1.20 10.42 -4.02
CA TYR A 150 -1.49 10.22 -5.44
C TYR A 150 -1.08 11.41 -6.30
N HIS A 151 -0.52 11.13 -7.48
CA HIS A 151 -0.10 12.17 -8.43
C HIS A 151 -1.23 13.15 -8.79
N ARG A 152 -2.48 12.66 -8.92
CA ARG A 152 -3.65 13.53 -9.19
C ARG A 152 -3.90 14.58 -8.10
N TYR A 153 -3.51 14.32 -6.84
CA TYR A 153 -3.64 15.31 -5.77
C TYR A 153 -2.69 16.49 -5.98
N LYS A 154 -1.54 16.29 -6.63
CA LYS A 154 -0.65 17.39 -7.02
C LYS A 154 -1.30 18.32 -8.03
N GLU A 155 -2.10 17.78 -8.95
CA GLU A 155 -2.86 18.59 -9.91
C GLU A 155 -4.03 19.32 -9.24
N ILE A 156 -4.81 18.62 -8.42
CA ILE A 156 -5.93 19.24 -7.67
C ILE A 156 -5.42 20.32 -6.69
N ALA A 157 -4.24 20.14 -6.10
CA ALA A 157 -3.63 21.15 -5.22
C ALA A 157 -3.43 22.51 -5.92
N LYS A 158 -3.24 22.52 -7.25
CA LYS A 158 -3.12 23.76 -8.04
C LYS A 158 -4.44 24.51 -8.15
N GLU A 159 -5.57 23.82 -7.97
CA GLU A 159 -6.92 24.40 -7.94
C GLU A 159 -7.25 25.01 -6.57
N GLY A 160 -6.45 24.73 -5.55
CA GLY A 160 -6.56 25.30 -4.20
C GLY A 160 -6.75 24.26 -3.11
N ALA A 161 -6.48 24.68 -1.87
CA ALA A 161 -6.49 23.78 -0.71
C ALA A 161 -7.87 23.19 -0.38
N SER A 162 -8.95 23.95 -0.58
CA SER A 162 -10.33 23.45 -0.39
C SER A 162 -10.63 22.31 -1.35
N ALA A 163 -10.30 22.47 -2.64
CA ALA A 163 -10.50 21.43 -3.65
C ALA A 163 -9.72 20.16 -3.32
N LEU A 164 -8.46 20.31 -2.87
CA LEU A 164 -7.65 19.19 -2.41
C LEU A 164 -8.25 18.50 -1.19
N HIS A 165 -8.69 19.27 -0.20
CA HIS A 165 -9.32 18.74 1.01
C HIS A 165 -10.59 17.95 0.67
N GLU A 166 -11.48 18.50 -0.15
CA GLU A 166 -12.72 17.85 -0.59
C GLU A 166 -12.45 16.57 -1.37
N ALA A 167 -11.45 16.58 -2.27
CA ALA A 167 -11.05 15.39 -3.02
C ALA A 167 -10.54 14.28 -2.09
N ILE A 168 -9.66 14.62 -1.13
CA ILE A 168 -9.17 13.68 -0.12
C ILE A 168 -10.32 13.12 0.71
N ALA A 169 -11.20 13.99 1.23
CA ALA A 169 -12.33 13.58 2.06
C ALA A 169 -13.28 12.63 1.29
N ALA A 170 -13.55 12.92 0.02
CA ALA A 170 -14.38 12.08 -0.84
C ALA A 170 -13.75 10.70 -1.10
N ASP A 171 -12.43 10.63 -1.29
CA ASP A 171 -11.74 9.36 -1.48
C ASP A 171 -11.67 8.53 -0.21
N VAL A 172 -11.36 9.18 0.93
CA VAL A 172 -11.35 8.54 2.25
C VAL A 172 -12.72 7.95 2.58
N ALA A 173 -13.82 8.65 2.25
CA ALA A 173 -15.17 8.14 2.43
C ALA A 173 -15.50 6.91 1.56
N ARG A 174 -14.81 6.74 0.42
CA ARG A 174 -15.01 5.60 -0.50
C ARG A 174 -14.11 4.40 -0.18
N LEU A 175 -13.00 4.60 0.53
CA LEU A 175 -12.04 3.55 0.87
C LEU A 175 -12.65 2.25 1.40
N PRO A 176 -13.61 2.29 2.37
CA PRO A 176 -14.20 1.06 2.93
C PRO A 176 -14.89 0.17 1.90
N ARG A 177 -15.46 0.77 0.85
CA ARG A 177 -16.24 0.05 -0.17
C ARG A 177 -15.44 -0.32 -1.42
N ARG A 178 -14.18 0.12 -1.52
CA ARG A 178 -13.35 -0.10 -2.71
C ARG A 178 -12.04 -0.79 -2.36
N ASP A 179 -11.04 -0.03 -1.91
CA ASP A 179 -9.69 -0.54 -1.69
C ASP A 179 -9.61 -1.45 -0.47
N ILE A 180 -10.24 -1.06 0.64
CA ILE A 180 -10.21 -1.84 1.88
C ILE A 180 -10.96 -3.16 1.71
N LEU A 181 -12.15 -3.11 1.08
CA LEU A 181 -12.94 -4.32 0.82
C LEU A 181 -12.15 -5.28 -0.07
N ARG A 182 -11.63 -4.81 -1.21
CA ARG A 182 -10.79 -5.62 -2.12
C ARG A 182 -9.64 -6.29 -1.36
N ASP A 183 -8.86 -5.51 -0.63
CA ASP A 183 -7.63 -6.01 -0.04
C ASP A 183 -7.90 -6.95 1.15
N ASN A 184 -8.95 -6.69 1.93
CA ASN A 184 -9.39 -7.60 2.99
C ASN A 184 -9.93 -8.91 2.40
N THR A 185 -10.77 -8.86 1.35
CA THR A 185 -11.30 -10.06 0.69
C THR A 185 -10.16 -10.93 0.13
N VAL A 186 -9.14 -10.32 -0.48
CA VAL A 186 -7.95 -11.04 -0.96
C VAL A 186 -7.17 -11.66 0.19
N ALA A 187 -6.94 -10.93 1.28
CA ALA A 187 -6.20 -11.43 2.42
C ALA A 187 -6.94 -12.57 3.15
N GLU A 188 -8.25 -12.42 3.33
CA GLU A 188 -9.12 -13.45 3.92
C GLU A 188 -9.13 -14.72 3.08
N ALA A 189 -9.19 -14.61 1.76
CA ALA A 189 -9.07 -15.76 0.84
C ALA A 189 -7.70 -16.47 0.93
N ALA A 190 -6.66 -15.79 1.42
CA ALA A 190 -5.36 -16.35 1.74
C ALA A 190 -5.21 -16.79 3.22
N GLY A 191 -6.28 -16.68 4.02
CA GLY A 191 -6.29 -17.06 5.44
C GLY A 191 -5.51 -16.11 6.36
N ILE A 192 -5.38 -14.84 5.97
CA ILE A 192 -4.66 -13.79 6.71
C ILE A 192 -5.61 -12.65 7.06
N LYS A 193 -5.51 -12.15 8.29
CA LYS A 193 -6.10 -10.87 8.68
C LYS A 193 -5.20 -9.73 8.21
N LEU A 194 -5.70 -8.87 7.34
CA LEU A 194 -5.02 -7.65 6.94
C LEU A 194 -5.45 -6.50 7.85
N VAL A 195 -4.49 -5.69 8.28
CA VAL A 195 -4.75 -4.48 9.08
C VAL A 195 -3.95 -3.32 8.52
N ALA A 196 -4.60 -2.16 8.40
CA ALA A 196 -3.96 -0.94 7.97
C ALA A 196 -3.96 0.09 9.13
N PRO A 197 -2.84 0.26 9.86
CA PRO A 197 -2.76 1.21 10.97
C PRO A 197 -3.11 2.66 10.61
N PHE A 198 -2.85 3.06 9.36
CA PHE A 198 -3.25 4.38 8.86
C PHE A 198 -4.77 4.59 8.83
N LEU A 199 -5.54 3.50 8.73
CA LEU A 199 -7.00 3.53 8.68
C LEU A 199 -7.65 3.35 10.05
N ASP A 200 -6.88 3.34 11.14
CA ASP A 200 -7.44 3.46 12.48
C ASP A 200 -8.21 4.79 12.61
N PRO A 201 -9.43 4.80 13.20
CA PRO A 201 -10.25 6.00 13.29
C PRO A 201 -9.53 7.23 13.85
N ALA A 202 -8.63 7.05 14.82
CA ALA A 202 -7.89 8.18 15.39
C ALA A 202 -6.86 8.77 14.41
N VAL A 203 -6.24 7.92 13.57
CA VAL A 203 -5.32 8.37 12.52
C VAL A 203 -6.09 9.05 11.39
N VAL A 204 -7.25 8.51 11.01
CA VAL A 204 -8.12 9.11 9.98
C VAL A 204 -8.65 10.47 10.43
N GLU A 205 -9.16 10.58 11.66
CA GLU A 205 -9.65 11.85 12.22
C GLU A 205 -8.53 12.89 12.25
N LEU A 206 -7.34 12.52 12.73
CA LEU A 206 -6.17 13.39 12.73
C LEU A 206 -5.80 13.83 11.31
N ALA A 207 -5.67 12.88 10.38
CA ALA A 207 -5.28 13.19 9.02
C ALA A 207 -6.26 14.13 8.34
N LEU A 208 -7.57 13.96 8.53
CA LEU A 208 -8.60 14.85 7.97
C LEU A 208 -8.58 16.25 8.62
N SER A 209 -8.12 16.38 9.87
CA SER A 209 -7.99 17.68 10.55
C SER A 209 -6.74 18.48 10.17
N ILE A 210 -5.77 17.87 9.50
CA ILE A 210 -4.55 18.55 9.03
C ILE A 210 -4.86 19.33 7.73
N PRO A 211 -4.41 20.61 7.62
CA PRO A 211 -4.56 21.41 6.40
C PRO A 211 -4.03 20.69 5.15
N ALA A 212 -4.75 20.83 4.04
CA ALA A 212 -4.42 20.15 2.80
C ALA A 212 -3.07 20.62 2.21
N GLU A 213 -2.69 21.86 2.47
CA GLU A 213 -1.43 22.50 2.10
C GLU A 213 -0.21 21.88 2.79
N LEU A 214 -0.41 21.22 3.94
CA LEU A 214 0.64 20.45 4.60
C LEU A 214 0.74 19.03 4.03
N LYS A 215 -0.27 18.54 3.32
CA LYS A 215 -0.27 17.21 2.69
C LYS A 215 0.41 17.24 1.33
N VAL A 216 0.08 18.26 0.52
CA VAL A 216 0.69 18.51 -0.78
C VAL A 216 1.28 19.92 -0.77
N ARG A 217 2.61 20.02 -0.87
CA ARG A 217 3.33 21.28 -0.72
C ARG A 217 4.49 21.38 -1.69
N GLU A 218 4.84 22.60 -2.08
CA GLU A 218 6.10 22.85 -2.79
C GLU A 218 7.29 22.60 -1.87
N PHE A 219 8.21 21.75 -2.30
CA PHE A 219 9.43 21.41 -1.58
C PHE A 219 10.50 21.02 -2.60
N GLY A 220 11.69 21.64 -2.52
CA GLY A 220 12.77 21.37 -3.48
C GLY A 220 12.48 21.82 -4.92
N GLY A 221 11.56 22.78 -5.12
CA GLY A 221 11.17 23.29 -6.44
C GLY A 221 10.10 22.45 -7.16
N GLU A 222 9.49 21.48 -6.49
CA GLU A 222 8.40 20.68 -7.02
C GLU A 222 7.28 20.47 -6.00
N LEU A 223 6.07 20.16 -6.49
CA LEU A 223 4.97 19.75 -5.61
C LEU A 223 5.20 18.32 -5.12
N VAL A 224 5.29 18.16 -3.80
CA VAL A 224 5.50 16.88 -3.11
C VAL A 224 4.23 16.49 -2.36
N GLY A 225 3.78 15.25 -2.59
CA GLY A 225 2.69 14.63 -1.83
C GLY A 225 3.21 13.92 -0.59
N LYS A 226 2.33 13.63 0.38
CA LYS A 226 2.69 13.11 1.70
C LYS A 226 3.65 14.01 2.46
N TYR A 227 3.74 15.31 2.17
CA TYR A 227 4.77 16.19 2.73
C TYR A 227 4.83 16.10 4.27
N ILE A 228 3.70 16.35 4.96
CA ILE A 228 3.66 16.29 6.43
C ILE A 228 3.91 14.89 6.98
N LEU A 229 3.50 13.83 6.28
CA LEU A 229 3.80 12.46 6.67
C LEU A 229 5.29 12.15 6.54
N ARG A 230 5.95 12.65 5.49
CA ARG A 230 7.40 12.49 5.30
C ARG A 230 8.17 13.24 6.39
N LYS A 231 7.78 14.47 6.71
CA LYS A 231 8.32 15.23 7.85
C LYS A 231 8.15 14.48 9.17
N ALA A 232 6.96 13.95 9.44
CA ALA A 232 6.70 13.15 10.64
C ALA A 232 7.54 11.86 10.67
N ALA A 233 7.77 11.26 9.50
CA ALA A 233 8.58 10.05 9.36
C ALA A 233 10.06 10.30 9.66
N GLU A 234 10.62 11.50 9.44
CA GLU A 234 12.01 11.83 9.81
C GLU A 234 12.29 11.65 11.31
N ASN A 235 11.26 11.72 12.16
CA ASN A 235 11.37 11.47 13.60
C ASN A 235 11.49 9.98 13.96
N VAL A 236 11.33 9.07 12.98
CA VAL A 236 11.23 7.63 13.21
C VAL A 236 12.17 6.83 12.29
N VAL A 237 12.32 7.25 11.04
CA VAL A 237 13.11 6.58 10.02
C VAL A 237 14.12 7.54 9.40
N PRO A 238 15.25 7.05 8.85
CA PRO A 238 16.22 7.91 8.18
C PRO A 238 15.61 8.74 7.04
N ALA A 239 16.11 9.95 6.84
CA ALA A 239 15.63 10.88 5.81
C ALA A 239 15.63 10.26 4.40
N GLY A 240 16.62 9.41 4.08
CA GLY A 240 16.69 8.69 2.80
C GLY A 240 15.54 7.70 2.54
N ILE A 241 14.84 7.26 3.58
CA ILE A 241 13.59 6.50 3.47
C ILE A 241 12.40 7.47 3.43
N ALA A 242 12.37 8.44 4.34
CA ALA A 242 11.27 9.40 4.47
C ALA A 242 10.97 10.13 3.15
N TRP A 243 12.01 10.50 2.41
CA TRP A 243 11.89 11.24 1.14
C TRP A 243 11.97 10.38 -0.11
N ARG A 244 12.01 9.05 0.04
CA ARG A 244 12.06 8.14 -1.11
C ARG A 244 10.76 8.20 -1.90
N GLU A 245 10.87 8.32 -3.22
CA GLU A 245 9.75 8.12 -4.13
C GLU A 245 9.56 6.65 -4.45
N LYS A 246 8.30 6.18 -4.44
CA LYS A 246 7.96 4.79 -4.69
C LYS A 246 6.80 4.67 -5.68
N LYS A 247 6.84 3.62 -6.49
CA LYS A 247 5.73 3.20 -7.37
C LYS A 247 4.69 2.40 -6.57
N ALA A 248 3.45 2.40 -7.06
CA ALA A 248 2.38 1.57 -6.50
C ALA A 248 2.72 0.07 -6.59
N PHE A 249 2.11 -0.73 -5.71
CA PHE A 249 2.52 -2.10 -5.38
C PHE A 249 2.61 -3.05 -6.59
N GLN A 250 1.63 -3.01 -7.50
CA GLN A 250 1.60 -3.82 -8.72
C GLN A 250 2.70 -3.46 -9.73
N TYR A 251 3.15 -2.20 -9.73
CA TYR A 251 4.26 -1.75 -10.57
C TYR A 251 5.61 -1.99 -9.89
N GLY A 252 5.67 -1.76 -8.58
CA GLY A 252 6.86 -1.96 -7.76
C GLY A 252 7.33 -3.41 -7.72
N SER A 253 6.39 -4.36 -7.63
CA SER A 253 6.63 -5.80 -7.67
C SER A 253 6.90 -6.35 -9.08
N GLY A 254 6.47 -5.65 -10.13
CA GLY A 254 6.56 -6.10 -11.52
C GLY A 254 5.39 -6.97 -12.01
N VAL A 255 4.35 -7.19 -11.19
CA VAL A 255 3.17 -7.99 -11.56
C VAL A 255 2.40 -7.40 -12.74
N TRP A 256 2.27 -6.07 -12.82
CA TRP A 256 1.60 -5.46 -13.98
C TRP A 256 2.28 -5.81 -15.31
N ALA A 257 3.60 -5.83 -15.34
CA ALA A 257 4.35 -6.24 -16.53
C ALA A 257 4.20 -7.74 -16.82
N ALA A 258 4.03 -8.57 -15.78
CA ALA A 258 3.76 -9.99 -15.90
C ALA A 258 2.44 -10.27 -16.64
N PHE A 259 1.36 -9.54 -16.33
CA PHE A 259 0.08 -9.71 -17.02
C PHE A 259 0.20 -9.48 -18.52
N GLY A 260 0.97 -8.45 -18.91
CA GLY A 260 1.26 -8.20 -20.33
C GLY A 260 2.13 -9.27 -20.99
N ARG A 261 2.96 -10.01 -20.24
CA ARG A 261 3.72 -11.17 -20.75
C ARG A 261 2.82 -12.39 -20.90
N LEU A 262 2.05 -12.72 -19.87
CA LEU A 262 1.10 -13.84 -19.86
C LEU A 262 0.06 -13.71 -20.97
N ALA A 263 -0.56 -12.54 -21.12
CA ALA A 263 -1.51 -12.30 -22.19
C ALA A 263 -0.91 -12.54 -23.58
N ARG A 264 0.36 -12.18 -23.80
CA ARG A 264 1.04 -12.44 -25.07
C ARG A 264 1.39 -13.91 -25.27
N GLN A 265 1.80 -14.61 -24.22
CA GLN A 265 2.04 -16.06 -24.26
C GLN A 265 0.76 -16.84 -24.57
N ALA A 266 -0.39 -16.37 -24.08
CA ALA A 266 -1.72 -16.88 -24.40
C ALA A 266 -2.26 -16.43 -25.78
N GLY A 267 -1.45 -15.73 -26.59
CA GLY A 267 -1.81 -15.34 -27.96
C GLY A 267 -2.56 -14.01 -28.13
N PHE A 268 -2.78 -13.24 -27.06
CA PHE A 268 -3.40 -11.92 -27.14
C PHE A 268 -2.40 -10.85 -27.58
N LYS A 269 -2.69 -10.16 -28.69
CA LYS A 269 -1.75 -9.21 -29.30
C LYS A 269 -1.80 -7.87 -28.56
N LYS A 270 -0.62 -7.27 -28.30
CA LYS A 270 -0.51 -5.97 -27.59
C LYS A 270 -1.25 -4.84 -28.31
N GLN A 271 -1.40 -4.93 -29.64
CA GLN A 271 -2.14 -3.97 -30.45
C GLN A 271 -3.66 -4.04 -30.22
N ASP A 272 -4.17 -5.15 -29.70
CA ASP A 272 -5.59 -5.31 -29.44
C ASP A 272 -6.00 -4.46 -28.23
N LYS A 273 -6.99 -3.60 -28.43
CA LYS A 273 -7.57 -2.80 -27.33
C LYS A 273 -8.01 -3.72 -26.21
N GLY A 274 -7.48 -3.48 -25.01
CA GLY A 274 -7.81 -4.26 -23.81
C GLY A 274 -7.27 -5.70 -23.82
N TYR A 275 -6.16 -6.00 -24.51
CA TYR A 275 -5.63 -7.37 -24.61
C TYR A 275 -5.44 -8.08 -23.25
N ILE A 276 -4.99 -7.38 -22.20
CA ILE A 276 -4.88 -7.94 -20.83
C ILE A 276 -6.27 -8.30 -20.30
N ARG A 277 -7.26 -7.41 -20.46
CA ARG A 277 -8.64 -7.68 -20.04
C ARG A 277 -9.19 -8.92 -20.75
N LYS A 278 -8.98 -9.04 -22.07
CA LYS A 278 -9.40 -10.22 -22.85
C LYS A 278 -8.75 -11.51 -22.35
N TYR A 279 -7.47 -11.48 -22.04
CA TYR A 279 -6.75 -12.61 -21.41
C TYR A 279 -7.36 -12.98 -20.06
N LEU A 280 -7.58 -12.02 -19.17
CA LEU A 280 -8.18 -12.29 -17.85
C LEU A 280 -9.59 -12.88 -17.97
N TYR A 281 -10.40 -12.44 -18.94
CA TYR A 281 -11.69 -13.08 -19.23
C TYR A 281 -11.56 -14.52 -19.76
N SER A 282 -10.52 -14.83 -20.56
CA SER A 282 -10.29 -16.21 -21.00
C SER A 282 -9.90 -17.11 -19.84
N VAL A 283 -9.03 -16.63 -18.94
CA VAL A 283 -8.67 -17.34 -17.70
C VAL A 283 -9.91 -17.61 -16.83
N ALA A 284 -10.78 -16.62 -16.63
CA ALA A 284 -12.01 -16.80 -15.89
C ALA A 284 -12.92 -17.86 -16.52
N LYS A 285 -13.05 -17.86 -17.85
CA LYS A 285 -13.84 -18.85 -18.60
C LYS A 285 -13.27 -20.27 -18.48
N GLU A 286 -11.95 -20.42 -18.63
CA GLU A 286 -11.25 -21.70 -18.54
C GLU A 286 -11.39 -22.32 -17.14
N ASN A 287 -11.34 -21.48 -16.10
CA ASN A 287 -11.48 -21.89 -14.70
C ASN A 287 -12.94 -21.90 -14.20
N ARG A 288 -13.92 -21.60 -15.06
CA ARG A 288 -15.36 -21.54 -14.73
C ARG A 288 -15.69 -20.61 -13.56
N ILE A 289 -14.94 -19.52 -13.42
CA ILE A 289 -15.11 -18.52 -12.36
C ILE A 289 -16.35 -17.67 -12.68
N LYS A 290 -17.25 -17.54 -11.69
CA LYS A 290 -18.39 -16.63 -11.80
C LYS A 290 -17.92 -15.21 -11.51
N LEU A 291 -18.20 -14.30 -12.44
CA LEU A 291 -17.91 -12.88 -12.29
C LEU A 291 -19.21 -12.15 -11.96
N ASP A 292 -19.15 -11.18 -11.05
CA ASP A 292 -20.25 -10.28 -10.81
C ASP A 292 -20.48 -9.43 -12.08
N VAL A 293 -21.70 -9.49 -12.60
CA VAL A 293 -22.15 -8.86 -13.85
C VAL A 293 -22.11 -7.33 -13.75
N THR A 294 -21.91 -6.79 -12.54
CA THR A 294 -21.81 -5.36 -12.28
C THR A 294 -20.38 -4.79 -12.30
N SER A 295 -19.35 -5.64 -12.52
CA SER A 295 -17.92 -5.25 -12.53
C SER A 295 -17.35 -4.81 -13.88
#